data_AF-A0A357CG40-F1
#
_entry.id   AF-A0A357CG40-F1
#
_cell.length_a   1.000
_cell.length_b   1.000
_cell.length_c   1.000
_cell.angle_alpha   90.00
_cell.angle_beta   90.00
_cell.angle_gamma   90.00
#
_symmetry.space_group_name_H-M   'P 1'
#
loop_
_entity.id
_entity.type
_entity.pdbx_description
1 polymer ?
#
loop_
_entity_poly.entity_id
_entity_poly.type
_entity_poly.pdbx_seq_one_letter_code
_entity_poly.pdbx_strand_id
1 'polypeptide(L)' 'MEMNKIHVFARSLLSTHGGKAELEAAQRAIECDRHGQRREAHDWRRIQTAIKEMRGPHVS' A
#
# COMPACT_ATOMS: atom_id res chain seq x y z
N MET A 1 -3.87 -10.89 2.78
CA MET A 1 -4.97 -10.52 1.84
C MET A 1 -4.69 -11.14 0.46
N GLU A 2 -5.73 -11.41 -0.36
CA GLU A 2 -5.55 -11.85 -1.77
C GLU A 2 -4.95 -10.72 -2.62
N MET A 3 -4.05 -11.04 -3.56
CA MET A 3 -3.29 -10.05 -4.36
C MET A 3 -4.21 -9.05 -5.11
N ASN A 4 -5.32 -9.54 -5.66
CA ASN A 4 -6.39 -8.75 -6.28
C ASN A 4 -6.90 -7.63 -5.34
N LYS A 5 -7.23 -7.99 -4.10
CA LYS A 5 -7.77 -7.03 -3.13
C LYS A 5 -6.74 -5.96 -2.76
N ILE A 6 -5.46 -6.32 -2.69
CA ILE A 6 -4.36 -5.37 -2.45
C ILE A 6 -4.26 -4.36 -3.59
N HIS A 7 -4.36 -4.79 -4.85
CA HIS A 7 -4.28 -3.89 -6.00
C HIS A 7 -5.51 -2.98 -6.09
N VAL A 8 -6.72 -3.51 -5.85
CA VAL A 8 -7.95 -2.70 -5.80
C VAL A 8 -7.87 -1.66 -4.68
N PHE A 9 -7.38 -2.06 -3.50
CA PHE A 9 -7.22 -1.16 -2.37
C PHE A 9 -6.16 -0.08 -2.65
N ALA A 10 -5.00 -0.47 -3.16
CA ALA A 10 -3.93 0.43 -3.61
C ALA A 10 -4.44 1.47 -4.63
N ARG A 11 -5.21 1.02 -5.62
CA ARG A 11 -5.79 1.89 -6.66
C ARG A 11 -6.81 2.86 -6.09
N SER A 12 -7.70 2.40 -5.21
CA SER A 12 -8.66 3.28 -4.52
C SER A 12 -7.96 4.30 -3.63
N LEU A 13 -6.92 3.88 -2.91
CA LEU A 13 -6.15 4.76 -2.03
C LEU A 13 -5.37 5.81 -2.84
N LEU A 14 -4.76 5.41 -3.95
CA LEU A 14 -4.09 6.32 -4.89
C LEU A 14 -5.09 7.28 -5.55
N SER A 15 -6.29 6.82 -5.91
CA SER A 15 -7.32 7.66 -6.51
C SER A 15 -7.89 8.69 -5.52
N THR A 16 -8.00 8.34 -4.23
CA THR A 16 -8.56 9.21 -3.18
C THR A 16 -7.52 10.14 -2.56
N HIS A 17 -6.33 9.62 -2.23
CA HIS A 17 -5.27 10.34 -1.52
C HIS A 17 -4.14 10.85 -2.44
N GLY A 18 -4.13 10.44 -3.72
CA GLY A 18 -3.10 10.83 -4.67
C GLY A 18 -1.69 10.42 -4.21
N GLY A 19 -0.74 11.35 -4.29
CA GLY A 19 0.64 11.12 -3.88
C GLY A 19 0.85 10.83 -2.39
N LYS A 20 -0.15 11.05 -1.53
CA LYS A 20 -0.07 10.75 -0.09
C LYS A 20 -0.39 9.28 0.24
N ALA A 21 -0.95 8.54 -0.72
CA ALA A 21 -1.35 7.14 -0.51
C ALA A 21 -0.17 6.22 -0.15
N GLU A 22 1.00 6.46 -0.77
CA GLU A 22 2.24 5.72 -0.47
C GLU A 22 2.71 5.98 0.96
N LEU A 23 2.62 7.24 1.41
CA LEU A 23 3.00 7.66 2.76
C LEU A 23 2.09 7.03 3.82
N GLU A 24 0.78 7.03 3.60
CA GLU A 24 -0.17 6.39 4.53
C GLU A 24 0.04 4.87 4.61
N ALA A 25 0.28 4.21 3.47
CA ALA A 25 0.56 2.78 3.45
C ALA A 25 1.89 2.44 4.17
N ALA A 26 2.92 3.27 3.99
CA ALA A 26 4.19 3.12 4.69
C ALA A 26 4.05 3.33 6.21
N GLN A 27 3.30 4.37 6.61
CA GLN A 27 3.08 4.70 8.01
C GLN A 27 2.29 3.60 8.74
N ARG A 28 1.21 3.10 8.13
CA ARG A 28 0.46 1.93 8.62
C ARG A 28 1.35 0.69 8.77
N ALA A 29 2.26 0.43 7.83
CA ALA A 29 3.17 -0.71 7.93
C ALA A 29 4.09 -0.62 9.17
N ILE A 30 4.61 0.57 9.46
CA ILE A 30 5.45 0.84 10.63
C ILE A 30 4.64 0.73 11.92
N GLU A 31 3.44 1.29 11.96
CA GLU A 31 2.56 1.17 13.12
C GLU A 31 2.17 -0.29 13.38
N CYS A 32 1.85 -1.05 12.34
CA CYS A 32 1.57 -2.48 12.47
C CYS A 32 2.76 -3.25 13.02
N ASP A 33 3.98 -2.94 12.57
CA ASP A 33 5.20 -3.56 13.09
C ASP A 33 5.40 -3.24 14.58
N ARG A 34 5.21 -1.97 14.96
CA ARG A 34 5.27 -1.51 16.35
C ARG A 34 4.20 -2.14 17.25
N HIS A 35 3.01 -2.40 16.70
CA HIS A 35 1.93 -3.09 17.39
C HIS A 35 2.09 -4.63 17.41
N GLY A 36 3.16 -5.18 16.82
CA GLY A 36 3.39 -6.63 16.73
C GLY A 36 2.51 -7.34 15.67
N GLN A 37 1.79 -6.58 14.86
CA GLN A 37 0.89 -7.05 13.81
C GLN A 37 1.65 -7.37 12.53
N ARG A 38 2.57 -8.34 12.58
CA ARG A 38 3.44 -8.70 11.44
C ARG A 38 2.68 -9.04 10.16
N ARG A 39 1.50 -9.64 10.30
CA ARG A 39 0.65 -10.02 9.16
C ARG A 39 0.07 -8.78 8.46
N GLU A 40 -0.39 -7.82 9.25
CA GLU A 40 -0.92 -6.56 8.74
C GLU A 40 0.19 -5.67 8.17
N ALA A 41 1.36 -5.62 8.83
CA ALA A 41 2.54 -4.92 8.31
C ALA A 41 2.96 -5.45 6.93
N HIS A 42 2.87 -6.76 6.72
CA HIS A 42 3.17 -7.39 5.43
C HIS A 42 2.11 -7.06 4.35
N ASP A 43 0.82 -7.04 4.71
CA ASP A 43 -0.23 -6.59 3.81
C ASP A 43 -0.04 -5.10 3.42
N TRP A 44 0.30 -4.23 4.37
CA TRP A 44 0.59 -2.81 4.11
C TRP A 44 1.82 -2.59 3.22
N ARG A 45 2.90 -3.35 3.43
CA ARG A 45 4.07 -3.30 2.51
C ARG A 45 3.69 -3.68 1.09
N ARG A 46 2.84 -4.71 0.91
CA ARG A 46 2.35 -5.10 -0.41
C ARG A 46 1.48 -4.01 -1.06
N ILE A 47 0.60 -3.37 -0.28
CA ILE A 47 -0.19 -2.23 -0.73
C ILE A 47 0.73 -1.08 -1.15
N GLN A 48 1.72 -0.72 -0.33
CA GLN A 48 2.69 0.34 -0.62
C GLN A 48 3.46 0.07 -1.92
N THR A 49 3.95 -1.17 -2.10
CA THR A 49 4.63 -1.57 -3.35
C THR A 49 3.69 -1.45 -4.54
N ALA A 50 2.47 -1.96 -4.45
CA ALA A 50 1.49 -1.86 -5.53
C ALA A 50 1.15 -0.39 -5.86
N ILE A 51 1.00 0.47 -4.86
CA ILE A 51 0.80 1.92 -5.06
C ILE A 51 2.00 2.54 -5.77
N LYS A 52 3.22 2.21 -5.34
CA LYS A 52 4.46 2.70 -5.94
C LYS A 52 4.63 2.23 -7.39
N GLU A 53 4.26 0.99 -7.69
CA GLU A 53 4.26 0.43 -9.05
C GLU A 53 3.20 1.11 -9.93
N MET A 54 2.01 1.40 -9.39
CA MET A 54 0.97 2.14 -10.11
C MET A 54 1.30 3.63 -10.30
N ARG A 55 2.13 4.20 -9.42
CA ARG A 55 2.55 5.61 -9.45
C ARG A 55 3.85 5.83 -10.24
N GLY A 56 4.69 4.80 -10.37
CA GLY A 56 5.87 4.78 -11.23
C GLY A 56 5.47 4.94 -12.69
N PRO A 57 6.39 5.37 -13.58
CA PRO A 57 6.06 5.63 -14.96
C PRO A 57 5.52 4.33 -15.56
N HIS A 58 4.23 4.37 -15.92
CA HIS A 58 3.57 3.39 -16.74
C HIS A 58 4.33 3.33 -18.07
N VAL A 59 5.41 2.56 -18.11
CA VAL A 59 6.06 2.15 -19.35
C VAL A 59 5.35 0.87 -19.78
N SER A 60 4.39 1.13 -20.69
CA SER A 60 3.77 0.28 -21.72
C SER A 60 3.65 -1.23 -21.49
#